data_AF-A0A4R5IJ94-F1
#
_entry.id   AF-A0A4R5IJ94-F1
#
_cell.length_a   1.000
_cell.length_b   1.000
_cell.length_c   1.000
_cell.angle_alpha   90.00
_cell.angle_beta   90.00
_cell.angle_gamma   90.00
#
_symmetry.space_group_name_H-M   'P 1'
#
loop_
_entity.id
_entity.type
_entity.pdbx_description
1 polymer ?
#
loop_
_entity_poly.entity_id
_entity_poly.type
_entity_poly.pdbx_seq_one_letter_code
_entity_poly.pdbx_strand_id
1 'polypeptide(L)'
;MANNNIGPKRLVVGAHYGLKDWLAQRVTAVIMVVFTVVLAIAFLLSNGASYEAWAGLFANQWMKIITFLTILSLLYHAWIGVRDIWMDYV
;
A
#
# COMPACT_ATOMS: atom_id res chain seq x y z
N MET A 1 22.38 12.92 -41.12
CA MET A 1 23.27 12.49 -40.02
C MET A 1 22.48 11.58 -39.10
N ALA A 2 23.02 10.43 -38.71
CA ALA A 2 22.30 9.48 -37.86
C ALA A 2 22.01 10.11 -36.49
N ASN A 3 20.75 10.08 -36.07
CA ASN A 3 20.30 10.60 -34.80
C ASN A 3 20.67 9.59 -33.70
N ASN A 4 21.97 9.47 -33.43
CA ASN A 4 22.48 8.51 -32.46
C ASN A 4 22.18 9.03 -31.06
N ASN A 5 21.15 8.47 -30.43
CA ASN A 5 20.69 8.71 -29.06
C ASN A 5 21.72 8.24 -28.00
N ILE A 6 22.96 8.68 -28.11
CA ILE A 6 24.09 8.27 -27.26
C ILE A 6 24.74 9.53 -26.68
N GLY A 7 25.09 9.48 -25.40
CA GLY A 7 25.74 10.60 -24.70
C GLY A 7 24.75 11.63 -24.11
N PRO A 8 25.24 12.82 -23.71
CA PRO A 8 24.45 13.81 -22.96
C PRO A 8 23.26 14.41 -23.72
N LYS A 9 23.13 14.11 -25.02
CA LYS A 9 22.01 14.52 -25.88
C LYS A 9 20.95 13.41 -26.06
N ARG A 10 21.10 12.28 -25.37
CA ARG A 10 20.13 11.17 -25.41
C ARG A 10 18.79 11.63 -24.84
N LEU A 11 17.72 11.49 -25.64
CA LEU A 11 16.35 11.57 -25.14
C LEU A 11 16.10 10.41 -24.17
N VAL A 12 16.03 10.71 -22.87
CA VAL A 12 15.63 9.74 -21.85
C VAL A 12 14.11 9.58 -21.90
N VAL A 13 13.62 8.84 -22.90
CA VAL A 13 12.22 8.39 -22.90
C VAL A 13 12.11 7.22 -21.92
N GLY A 14 11.31 7.37 -20.86
CA GLY A 14 11.01 6.28 -19.92
C GLY A 14 11.06 6.61 -18.42
N ALA A 15 11.72 7.69 -17.98
CA ALA A 15 12.03 7.87 -16.55
C ALA A 15 10.87 8.35 -15.64
N HIS A 16 9.69 8.67 -16.19
CA HIS A 16 8.56 9.20 -15.39
C HIS A 16 7.40 8.21 -15.20
N TYR A 17 7.47 7.03 -15.82
CA TYR A 17 6.44 5.99 -15.71
C TYR A 17 6.95 4.95 -14.73
N GLY A 18 6.38 4.90 -13.53
CA GLY A 18 6.76 3.92 -12.50
C GLY A 18 7.06 4.52 -11.13
N LEU A 19 7.62 5.73 -11.04
CA LEU A 19 7.92 6.36 -9.73
C LEU A 19 6.66 6.56 -8.88
N LYS A 20 5.55 6.98 -9.51
CA LYS A 20 4.26 7.17 -8.83
C LYS A 20 3.73 5.87 -8.25
N ASP A 21 3.66 4.83 -9.08
CA ASP A 21 3.15 3.52 -8.68
C ASP A 21 4.08 2.87 -7.64
N TRP A 22 5.39 3.03 -7.81
CA TRP A 22 6.41 2.62 -6.85
C TRP A 22 6.18 3.28 -5.49
N LEU A 23 6.05 4.61 -5.45
CA LEU A 23 5.85 5.35 -4.19
C LEU A 23 4.52 4.98 -3.54
N ALA A 24 3.46 4.89 -4.34
CA ALA A 24 2.14 4.57 -3.84
C ALA A 24 2.07 3.14 -3.27
N GLN A 25 2.81 2.18 -3.82
CA GLN A 25 3.01 0.85 -3.22
C GLN A 25 3.62 0.93 -1.81
N ARG A 26 4.61 1.80 -1.58
CA ARG A 26 5.26 1.93 -0.26
C ARG A 26 4.34 2.61 0.74
N VAL A 27 3.66 3.68 0.33
CA VAL A 27 2.73 4.42 1.20
C VAL A 27 1.57 3.50 1.62
N THR A 28 0.95 2.81 0.68
CA THR A 28 -0.13 1.86 0.98
C THR A 28 0.35 0.71 1.85
N ALA A 29 1.54 0.17 1.61
CA ALA A 29 2.14 -0.86 2.47
C ALA A 29 2.34 -0.37 3.92
N VAL A 30 2.88 0.82 4.12
CA VAL A 30 3.08 1.39 5.46
C VAL A 30 1.76 1.54 6.21
N ILE A 31 0.71 2.04 5.54
CA ILE A 31 -0.63 2.17 6.15
C ILE A 31 -1.15 0.79 6.60
N MET A 32 -1.08 -0.21 5.72
CA MET A 32 -1.52 -1.58 6.05
C MET A 32 -0.70 -2.17 7.20
N VAL A 33 0.63 -2.01 7.21
CA VAL A 33 1.49 -2.52 8.28
C VAL A 33 1.14 -1.89 9.62
N VAL A 34 0.96 -0.56 9.67
CA VAL A 34 0.57 0.13 10.91
C VAL A 34 -0.76 -0.43 11.43
N PHE A 35 -1.75 -0.57 10.56
CA PHE A 35 -3.05 -1.15 10.93
C PHE A 35 -2.93 -2.58 11.47
N THR A 36 -2.17 -3.43 10.76
CA THR A 36 -1.94 -4.82 11.18
C THR A 36 -1.23 -4.89 12.53
N VAL A 37 -0.22 -4.06 12.77
CA VAL A 37 0.50 -4.01 14.06
C VAL A 37 -0.44 -3.57 15.18
N VAL A 38 -1.26 -2.53 14.96
CA VAL A 38 -2.26 -2.08 15.94
C VAL A 38 -3.24 -3.20 16.30
N LEU A 39 -3.79 -3.90 15.29
CA LEU A 39 -4.68 -5.04 15.52
C LEU A 39 -3.97 -6.19 16.25
N ALA A 40 -2.74 -6.52 15.86
CA ALA A 40 -1.96 -7.58 16.46
C ALA A 40 -1.67 -7.29 17.95
N ILE A 41 -1.26 -6.07 18.28
CA ILE A 41 -1.07 -5.64 19.67
C ILE A 41 -2.37 -5.72 20.44
N ALA A 42 -3.47 -5.19 19.90
CA ALA A 42 -4.77 -5.24 20.56
C ALA A 42 -5.24 -6.69 20.82
N PHE A 43 -5.02 -7.59 19.87
CA PHE A 43 -5.37 -9.00 20.02
C PHE A 43 -4.50 -9.71 21.06
N LEU A 44 -3.17 -9.56 20.98
CA LEU A 44 -2.21 -10.23 21.86
C LEU A 44 -2.28 -9.73 23.31
N LEU A 45 -2.65 -8.46 23.52
CA LEU A 45 -2.82 -7.88 24.85
C LEU A 45 -4.25 -7.99 25.38
N SER A 46 -5.21 -8.43 24.57
CA SER A 46 -6.56 -8.71 25.07
C SER A 46 -6.49 -9.98 25.93
N ASN A 47 -6.86 -9.87 27.21
CA ASN A 47 -6.97 -11.01 28.14
C ASN A 47 -8.21 -11.89 27.81
N GLY A 48 -8.42 -12.19 26.53
CA GLY A 48 -9.59 -12.85 25.97
C GLY A 48 -10.28 -11.98 24.91
N ALA A 49 -10.63 -12.60 23.78
CA ALA A 49 -11.38 -11.94 22.73
C ALA A 49 -12.89 -12.04 23.04
N SER A 50 -13.50 -10.95 23.49
CA SER A 50 -14.96 -10.81 23.58
C SER A 50 -15.51 -9.95 22.45
N TYR A 51 -16.78 -10.15 22.11
CA TYR A 51 -17.47 -9.29 21.14
C TYR A 51 -17.44 -7.81 21.57
N GLU A 52 -17.68 -7.56 22.86
CA GLU A 52 -17.74 -6.21 23.43
C GLU A 52 -16.39 -5.49 23.35
N ALA A 53 -15.29 -6.19 23.65
CA ALA A 53 -13.94 -5.65 23.51
C ALA A 53 -13.63 -5.31 22.04
N TRP A 54 -14.03 -6.18 21.10
CA TRP A 54 -13.84 -5.93 19.67
C TRP A 54 -14.67 -4.75 19.17
N ALA A 55 -15.96 -4.73 19.51
CA ALA A 55 -16.86 -3.64 19.17
C ALA A 55 -16.37 -2.31 19.76
N GLY A 56 -15.89 -2.32 21.00
CA GLY A 56 -15.31 -1.16 21.67
C GLY A 56 -14.08 -0.62 20.95
N LEU A 57 -13.16 -1.48 20.52
CA LEU A 57 -11.98 -1.06 19.77
C LEU A 57 -12.36 -0.36 18.45
N PHE A 58 -13.24 -0.96 17.65
CA PHE A 58 -13.68 -0.40 16.36
C PHE A 58 -14.68 0.77 16.50
N ALA A 59 -15.26 1.00 17.67
CA ALA A 59 -16.10 2.18 17.92
C ALA A 59 -15.28 3.48 17.92
N ASN A 60 -13.99 3.40 18.29
CA ASN A 60 -13.08 4.55 18.35
C ASN A 60 -12.90 5.23 16.98
N GLN A 61 -12.98 6.56 16.95
CA GLN A 61 -12.89 7.35 15.71
C GLN A 61 -11.58 7.09 14.94
N TRP A 62 -10.45 7.04 15.66
CA TRP A 62 -9.15 6.76 15.05
C TRP A 62 -9.11 5.38 14.41
N MET A 63 -9.72 4.37 15.05
CA MET A 63 -9.78 3.01 14.52
C MET A 63 -10.60 2.96 13.22
N LYS A 64 -11.72 3.69 13.16
CA LYS A 64 -12.54 3.81 11.94
C LYS A 64 -11.76 4.44 10.79
N ILE A 65 -11.03 5.54 11.06
CA ILE A 65 -10.23 6.25 10.05
C ILE A 65 -9.14 5.32 9.50
N ILE A 66 -8.33 4.69 10.36
CA ILE A 66 -7.24 3.83 9.90
C ILE A 66 -7.77 2.57 9.20
N THR A 67 -8.90 2.02 9.65
CA THR A 67 -9.55 0.88 8.96
C THR A 67 -9.99 1.30 7.55
N PHE A 68 -10.65 2.45 7.42
CA PHE A 68 -11.07 2.96 6.11
C PHE A 68 -9.89 3.21 5.17
N LEU A 69 -8.84 3.88 5.66
CA LEU A 69 -7.61 4.11 4.90
C LEU A 69 -6.91 2.81 4.52
N THR A 70 -6.95 1.80 5.38
CA THR A 70 -6.38 0.48 5.11
C THR A 70 -7.14 -0.23 3.99
N ILE A 71 -8.47 -0.16 3.97
CA ILE A 71 -9.27 -0.74 2.89
C ILE A 71 -8.92 -0.08 1.55
N LEU A 72 -8.88 1.26 1.49
CA LEU A 72 -8.47 1.96 0.27
C LEU A 72 -7.03 1.61 -0.14
N SER A 73 -6.13 1.53 0.83
CA SER A 73 -4.73 1.17 0.61
C SER A 73 -4.61 -0.24 0.04
N LEU A 74 -5.32 -1.21 0.61
CA LEU A 74 -5.32 -2.60 0.16
C LEU A 74 -5.83 -2.72 -1.28
N LEU A 75 -6.94 -2.08 -1.60
CA LEU A 75 -7.51 -2.11 -2.96
C LEU A 75 -6.50 -1.55 -3.98
N TYR A 76 -5.87 -0.42 -3.67
CA TYR A 76 -4.90 0.21 -4.55
C TYR A 76 -3.59 -0.57 -4.64
N HIS A 77 -3.12 -1.12 -3.52
CA HIS A 77 -1.91 -1.94 -3.43
C HIS A 77 -2.07 -3.23 -4.24
N ALA A 78 -3.20 -3.91 -4.07
CA ALA A 78 -3.52 -5.12 -4.82
C ALA A 78 -3.69 -4.82 -6.32
N TRP A 79 -4.35 -3.71 -6.68
CA TRP A 79 -4.51 -3.32 -8.09
C TRP A 79 -3.17 -3.18 -8.82
N ILE A 80 -2.26 -2.36 -8.28
CA ILE A 80 -0.93 -2.17 -8.90
C ILE A 80 -0.14 -3.48 -8.86
N GLY A 81 -0.12 -4.18 -7.72
CA GLY A 81 0.69 -5.40 -7.57
C GLY A 81 0.25 -6.52 -8.52
N VAL A 82 -1.05 -6.74 -8.67
CA VAL A 82 -1.58 -7.75 -9.59
C VAL A 82 -1.37 -7.35 -11.05
N ARG A 83 -1.53 -6.07 -11.39
CA ARG A 83 -1.21 -5.57 -12.74
C ARG A 83 0.25 -5.84 -13.09
N ASP A 84 1.17 -5.56 -12.17
CA ASP A 84 2.61 -5.77 -12.39
C ASP A 84 2.92 -7.27 -12.54
N ILE A 85 2.34 -8.14 -11.70
CA ILE A 85 2.43 -9.60 -11.86
C ILE A 85 1.89 -10.05 -13.23
N TRP A 86 0.76 -9.50 -13.67
CA TRP A 86 0.19 -9.84 -14.96
C TRP A 86 1.13 -9.47 -16.11
N MET A 87 1.64 -8.23 -16.12
CA MET A 87 2.57 -7.76 -17.17
C MET A 87 3.87 -8.57 -17.22
N ASP A 88 4.32 -9.12 -16.09
CA ASP A 88 5.58 -9.86 -15.99
C ASP A 88 5.43 -11.36 -16.32
N TYR A 89 4.29 -11.98 -16.01
CA TYR A 89 4.14 -13.44 -15.98
C TYR A 89 3.01 -14.03 -16.83
N VAL A 90 2.11 -13.22 -17.41
CA VAL A 90 0.99 -13.68 -18.24
C VAL A 90 1.04 -13.02 -19.62
#